data_AF-A0A6B2TL96-F1
#
_entry.id   AF-A0A6B2TL96-F1
#
_cell.length_a   1.000
_cell.length_b   1.000
_cell.length_c   1.000
_cell.angle_alpha   90.00
_cell.angle_beta   90.00
_cell.angle_gamma   90.00
#
_symmetry.space_group_name_H-M   'P 1'
#
loop_
_entity.id
_entity.type
_entity.pdbx_description
1 polymer ?
#
loop_
_entity_poly.entity_id
_entity_poly.type
_entity_poly.pdbx_seq_one_letter_code
_entity_poly.pdbx_strand_id
1 'polypeptide(L)'
;MAIRRLSYRLGQEPDTGTLSLVPSDPDVSQLCENEGRLRSAVTRVMGAPDSDDAGSELSYSLLPDGGRLLCAALPGQRVEALHLSADTPGPGPVWPIDTWRSASWEGERAESLGSGFVESELPVPEAHFDRELLVEFARERADRVAPFLADVRRLFEDPAGRQIVLVEDDSGTVARWIALACASLPEAYVSALTFTTRSADPRRAPQRIIGIGPDAAFDRSDDAVVEYLYRVHDGTGGGPESPPTEPDAWARLTAERWLTGNPPRPPRGAVTGPEGPFALIPLVAGALRGSRGGGGAGVTEGVD
;
A
#
# COMPACT_ATOMS: atom_id res chain seq x y z
N MET A 1 -3.57 -15.30 -18.61
CA MET A 1 -3.24 -14.51 -17.41
C MET A 1 -1.92 -15.04 -16.92
N ALA A 2 -0.89 -14.23 -16.76
CA ALA A 2 0.45 -14.75 -16.44
C ALA A 2 0.97 -14.03 -15.20
N ILE A 3 0.75 -14.65 -14.04
CA ILE A 3 1.43 -14.28 -12.79
C ILE A 3 2.62 -15.20 -12.65
N ARG A 4 3.80 -14.61 -12.45
CA ARG A 4 5.06 -15.34 -12.33
C ARG A 4 5.65 -15.14 -10.95
N ARG A 5 5.97 -16.23 -10.26
CA ARG A 5 6.58 -16.21 -8.93
C ARG A 5 8.09 -16.43 -9.01
N LEU A 6 8.83 -15.63 -8.23
CA LEU A 6 10.28 -15.66 -8.10
C LEU A 6 10.65 -15.62 -6.61
N SER A 7 11.52 -16.53 -6.20
CA SER A 7 11.95 -16.67 -4.80
C SER A 7 13.44 -16.38 -4.67
N TYR A 8 13.78 -15.48 -3.76
CA TYR A 8 15.14 -15.04 -3.49
C TYR A 8 15.49 -15.19 -2.01
N ARG A 9 16.78 -15.32 -1.74
CA ARG A 9 17.38 -15.07 -0.43
C ARG A 9 18.17 -13.77 -0.50
N LEU A 10 18.15 -13.00 0.57
CA LEU A 10 19.06 -11.90 0.74
C LEU A 10 20.43 -12.47 1.14
N GLY A 11 21.45 -12.17 0.36
CA GLY A 11 22.84 -12.41 0.72
C GLY A 11 23.51 -11.08 1.05
N GLN A 12 24.32 -11.06 2.10
CA GLN A 12 25.15 -9.90 2.44
C GLN A 12 26.59 -10.16 2.03
N GLU A 13 27.16 -9.24 1.26
CA GLU A 13 28.58 -9.31 0.92
C GLU A 13 29.40 -9.00 2.19
N PRO A 14 30.30 -9.92 2.61
CA PRO A 14 30.95 -9.85 3.93
C PRO A 14 31.86 -8.63 4.10
N ASP A 15 32.46 -8.14 3.02
CA ASP A 15 33.44 -7.06 3.07
C ASP A 15 32.82 -5.66 2.94
N THR A 16 31.67 -5.55 2.25
CA THR A 16 31.03 -4.26 1.96
C THR A 16 29.71 -4.06 2.71
N GLY A 17 29.15 -5.12 3.29
CA GLY A 17 27.80 -5.12 3.86
C GLY A 17 26.71 -4.98 2.80
N THR A 18 27.05 -4.99 1.51
CA THR A 18 26.09 -4.78 0.42
C THR A 18 25.13 -5.96 0.33
N LEU A 19 23.83 -5.68 0.37
CA LEU A 19 22.80 -6.69 0.21
C LEU A 19 22.56 -6.99 -1.27
N SER A 20 22.52 -8.27 -1.60
CA SER A 20 22.26 -8.78 -2.94
C SER A 20 21.21 -9.88 -2.89
N LEU A 21 20.27 -9.90 -3.84
CA LEU A 21 19.31 -11.00 -3.95
C LEU A 21 20.00 -12.18 -4.63
N VAL A 22 20.12 -13.30 -3.92
CA VAL A 22 20.61 -14.57 -4.46
C VAL A 22 19.39 -15.44 -4.76
N PRO A 23 19.24 -15.99 -5.98
CA PRO A 23 18.20 -16.97 -6.25
C PRO A 23 18.28 -18.12 -5.22
N SER A 24 17.15 -18.61 -4.76
CA SER A 24 17.13 -19.70 -3.77
C SER A 24 17.74 -21.02 -4.27
N ASP A 25 17.96 -21.15 -5.58
CA ASP A 25 18.62 -22.28 -6.26
C ASP A 25 19.91 -21.80 -6.97
N PRO A 26 21.12 -22.25 -6.56
CA PRO A 26 22.39 -21.74 -7.07
C PRO A 26 22.82 -22.31 -8.44
N ASP A 27 22.12 -23.30 -9.02
CA ASP A 27 22.59 -23.99 -10.23
C ASP A 27 22.29 -23.25 -11.55
N VAL A 28 21.91 -21.98 -11.48
CA VAL A 28 21.40 -21.19 -12.62
C VAL A 28 22.42 -20.14 -13.05
N SER A 29 23.43 -20.57 -13.81
CA SER A 29 24.39 -19.66 -14.44
C SER A 29 23.86 -18.97 -15.71
N GLN A 30 22.57 -19.09 -16.04
CA GLN A 30 21.95 -18.45 -17.21
C GLN A 30 20.58 -17.86 -16.87
N LEU A 31 20.59 -16.69 -16.22
CA LEU A 31 19.39 -15.86 -16.11
C LEU A 31 19.02 -15.38 -17.51
N CYS A 32 17.79 -15.65 -17.96
CA CYS A 32 17.29 -15.01 -19.17
C CYS A 32 17.29 -13.48 -18.97
N GLU A 33 17.48 -12.68 -20.03
CA GLU A 33 17.55 -11.20 -19.92
C GLU A 33 16.37 -10.58 -19.13
N ASN A 34 15.20 -11.20 -19.22
CA ASN A 34 13.99 -10.77 -18.49
C ASN A 34 14.09 -11.01 -16.97
N GLU A 35 14.76 -12.08 -16.52
CA GLU A 35 14.99 -12.36 -15.09
C GLU A 35 16.03 -11.41 -14.50
N GLY A 36 17.07 -11.06 -15.25
CA GLY A 36 18.04 -10.04 -14.84
C GLY A 36 17.39 -8.67 -14.60
N ARG A 37 16.43 -8.28 -15.46
CA ARG A 37 15.64 -7.05 -15.27
C ARG A 37 14.72 -7.14 -14.05
N LEU A 38 14.03 -8.25 -13.85
CA LEU A 38 13.15 -8.46 -12.68
C LEU A 38 13.95 -8.48 -11.38
N ARG A 39 15.08 -9.17 -11.32
CA ARG A 39 15.98 -9.16 -10.14
C ARG A 39 16.47 -7.75 -9.81
N SER A 40 16.84 -6.98 -10.83
CA SER A 40 17.24 -5.57 -10.66
C SER A 40 16.07 -4.71 -10.15
N ALA A 41 14.84 -4.98 -10.62
CA ALA A 41 13.64 -4.32 -10.14
C ALA A 41 13.33 -4.68 -8.67
N VAL A 42 13.37 -5.96 -8.30
CA VAL A 42 13.16 -6.41 -6.90
C VAL A 42 14.19 -5.78 -5.96
N THR A 43 15.47 -5.77 -6.36
CA THR A 43 16.56 -5.15 -5.57
C THR A 43 16.33 -3.65 -5.36
N ARG A 44 15.83 -2.95 -6.39
CA ARG A 44 15.49 -1.53 -6.29
C ARG A 44 14.27 -1.30 -5.39
N VAL A 45 13.30 -2.19 -5.46
CA VAL A 45 11.96 -2.04 -4.87
C VAL A 45 11.93 -2.33 -3.38
N MET A 46 12.68 -3.34 -2.90
CA MET A 46 12.62 -3.75 -1.50
C MET A 46 13.45 -2.87 -0.57
N GLY A 47 14.45 -2.14 -1.07
CA GLY A 47 15.48 -1.57 -0.21
C GLY A 47 16.21 -2.66 0.58
N ALA A 48 17.26 -2.31 1.31
CA ALA A 48 17.89 -3.23 2.23
C ALA A 48 16.94 -3.46 3.43
N PRO A 49 16.46 -4.69 3.73
CA PRO A 49 15.84 -4.93 5.03
C PRO A 49 16.97 -4.88 6.06
N ASP A 50 17.09 -3.75 6.75
CA ASP A 50 17.87 -3.69 7.98
C ASP A 50 17.04 -4.30 9.11
N SER A 51 17.70 -5.17 9.89
CA SER A 51 17.23 -5.88 11.08
C SER A 51 16.68 -7.30 10.93
N ASP A 52 17.10 -8.14 11.87
CA ASP A 52 16.57 -9.47 12.20
C ASP A 52 15.09 -9.46 12.64
N ASP A 53 14.47 -8.28 12.73
CA ASP A 53 13.07 -8.09 13.17
C ASP A 53 12.09 -7.91 11.98
N ALA A 54 12.49 -8.37 10.79
CA ALA A 54 11.69 -8.29 9.58
C ALA A 54 10.42 -9.17 9.68
N GLY A 55 9.38 -8.61 10.31
CA GLY A 55 8.00 -8.99 10.04
C GLY A 55 7.72 -8.90 8.54
N SER A 56 6.71 -9.62 8.04
CA SER A 56 6.53 -9.71 6.60
C SER A 56 6.17 -8.36 5.98
N GLU A 57 7.13 -7.73 5.30
CA GLU A 57 6.98 -6.43 4.64
C GLU A 57 6.55 -6.62 3.20
N LEU A 58 5.63 -5.78 2.73
CA LEU A 58 5.05 -5.84 1.40
C LEU A 58 5.34 -4.56 0.61
N SER A 59 5.70 -4.72 -0.66
CA SER A 59 5.81 -3.64 -1.63
C SER A 59 5.09 -3.97 -2.94
N TYR A 60 4.53 -2.93 -3.56
CA TYR A 60 3.82 -3.00 -4.83
C TYR A 60 4.27 -1.87 -5.75
N SER A 61 4.74 -2.22 -6.95
CA SER A 61 5.39 -1.30 -7.88
C SER A 61 4.88 -1.48 -9.31
N LEU A 62 4.86 -0.37 -10.06
CA LEU A 62 4.60 -0.37 -11.50
C LEU A 62 5.93 -0.44 -12.25
N LEU A 63 6.00 -1.29 -13.27
CA LEU A 63 7.17 -1.45 -14.12
C LEU A 63 7.04 -0.63 -15.41
N PRO A 64 8.16 -0.24 -16.07
CA PRO A 64 8.13 0.56 -17.29
C PRO A 64 7.40 -0.10 -18.47
N ASP A 65 7.26 -1.41 -18.47
CA ASP A 65 6.53 -2.19 -19.47
C ASP A 65 5.01 -2.27 -19.19
N GLY A 66 4.52 -1.58 -18.15
CA GLY A 66 3.14 -1.63 -17.69
C GLY A 66 2.83 -2.85 -16.82
N GLY A 67 3.79 -3.76 -16.63
CA GLY A 67 3.73 -4.84 -15.67
C GLY A 67 3.76 -4.31 -14.24
N ARG A 68 3.46 -5.19 -13.28
CA ARG A 68 3.41 -4.84 -11.85
C ARG A 68 4.18 -5.87 -11.06
N LEU A 69 4.83 -5.41 -10.00
CA LEU A 69 5.67 -6.24 -9.15
C LEU A 69 5.15 -6.14 -7.72
N LEU A 70 4.74 -7.28 -7.15
CA LEU A 70 4.35 -7.42 -5.76
C LEU A 70 5.43 -8.23 -5.05
N CYS A 71 6.09 -7.67 -4.04
CA CYS A 71 7.16 -8.32 -3.32
C CYS A 71 6.83 -8.39 -1.82
N ALA A 72 7.12 -9.55 -1.22
CA ALA A 72 7.06 -9.76 0.22
C ALA A 72 8.46 -10.13 0.74
N ALA A 73 9.00 -9.35 1.67
CA ALA A 73 10.08 -9.81 2.55
C ALA A 73 9.45 -10.70 3.62
N LEU A 74 10.05 -11.85 3.85
CA LEU A 74 9.62 -12.84 4.83
C LEU A 74 10.74 -13.05 5.86
N PRO A 75 10.41 -13.57 7.06
CA PRO A 75 11.41 -13.96 8.04
C PRO A 75 12.50 -14.86 7.46
N GLY A 76 13.72 -14.75 7.99
CA GLY A 76 14.87 -15.54 7.52
C GLY A 76 15.44 -15.08 6.18
N GLN A 77 15.38 -13.76 5.91
CA GLN A 77 15.99 -13.14 4.74
C GLN A 77 15.44 -13.66 3.39
N ARG A 78 14.20 -14.16 3.37
CA ARG A 78 13.55 -14.65 2.15
C ARG A 78 12.74 -13.53 1.51
N VAL A 79 12.79 -13.41 0.19
CA VAL A 79 11.98 -12.47 -0.58
C VAL A 79 11.22 -13.24 -1.64
N GLU A 80 9.90 -13.07 -1.64
CA GLU A 80 9.01 -13.60 -2.66
C GLU A 80 8.54 -12.45 -3.55
N ALA A 81 8.61 -12.63 -4.87
CA ALA A 81 8.22 -11.63 -5.84
C ALA A 81 7.26 -12.23 -6.86
N LEU A 82 6.14 -11.56 -7.07
CA LEU A 82 5.14 -11.86 -8.08
C LEU A 82 5.15 -10.79 -9.15
N HIS A 83 5.44 -11.19 -10.38
CA HIS A 83 5.32 -10.34 -11.55
C HIS A 83 3.98 -10.58 -12.23
N LEU A 84 3.17 -9.52 -12.32
CA LEU A 84 1.90 -9.48 -13.04
C LEU A 84 2.13 -8.77 -14.37
N SER A 85 1.84 -9.43 -15.49
CA SER A 85 1.93 -8.77 -16.80
C SER A 85 0.95 -7.60 -16.92
N ALA A 86 1.20 -6.67 -17.85
CA ALA A 86 0.31 -5.54 -18.12
C ALA A 86 -1.13 -5.99 -18.43
N ASP A 87 -1.28 -7.09 -19.19
CA ASP A 87 -2.56 -7.70 -19.57
C ASP A 87 -3.23 -8.50 -18.45
N THR A 88 -2.51 -8.74 -17.34
CA THR A 88 -3.15 -9.33 -16.15
C THR A 88 -4.10 -8.27 -15.61
N PRO A 89 -5.40 -8.56 -15.46
CA PRO A 89 -6.31 -7.62 -14.81
C PRO A 89 -5.72 -7.14 -13.49
N GLY A 90 -6.04 -5.92 -13.06
CA GLY A 90 -5.81 -5.53 -11.67
C GLY A 90 -6.36 -6.62 -10.73
N PRO A 91 -5.97 -6.65 -9.45
CA PRO A 91 -6.23 -7.77 -8.55
C PRO A 91 -7.73 -8.06 -8.23
N GLY A 92 -8.67 -7.53 -9.01
CA GLY A 92 -10.09 -7.81 -8.94
C GLY A 92 -10.67 -7.18 -7.68
N PRO A 93 -11.51 -7.90 -6.91
CA PRO A 93 -12.02 -7.41 -5.64
C PRO A 93 -10.95 -7.39 -4.52
N VAL A 94 -9.79 -8.00 -4.77
CA VAL A 94 -8.66 -8.06 -3.84
C VAL A 94 -7.71 -6.92 -4.18
N TRP A 95 -7.19 -6.21 -3.19
CA TRP A 95 -6.14 -5.22 -3.40
C TRP A 95 -4.77 -5.80 -3.04
N PRO A 96 -3.67 -5.31 -3.61
CA PRO A 96 -2.35 -5.86 -3.31
C PRO A 96 -2.05 -5.83 -1.81
N ILE A 97 -2.51 -4.79 -1.11
CA ILE A 97 -2.34 -4.64 0.34
C ILE A 97 -3.06 -5.73 1.16
N ASP A 98 -4.12 -6.35 0.64
CA ASP A 98 -4.85 -7.41 1.35
C ASP A 98 -4.03 -8.71 1.48
N THR A 99 -2.96 -8.82 0.69
CA THR A 99 -2.01 -9.93 0.77
C THR A 99 -0.94 -9.73 1.86
N TRP A 100 -0.92 -8.59 2.54
CA TRP A 100 0.07 -8.31 3.59
C TRP A 100 0.01 -9.36 4.70
N ARG A 101 1.17 -9.92 5.06
CA ARG A 101 1.33 -11.02 6.03
C ARG A 101 0.50 -12.28 5.75
N SER A 102 0.04 -12.49 4.52
CA SER A 102 -0.62 -13.75 4.12
C SER A 102 0.31 -14.95 4.28
N ALA A 103 -0.17 -16.03 4.90
CA ALA A 103 0.58 -17.27 5.04
C ALA A 103 0.89 -17.92 3.68
N SER A 104 0.06 -17.64 2.66
CA SER A 104 0.27 -18.15 1.30
C SER A 104 1.53 -17.59 0.62
N TRP A 105 2.14 -16.52 1.17
CA TRP A 105 3.46 -16.08 0.77
C TRP A 105 4.55 -17.09 1.09
N GLU A 106 4.42 -17.90 2.13
CA GLU A 106 5.45 -18.87 2.48
C GLU A 106 5.51 -20.03 1.47
N GLY A 107 4.38 -20.29 0.80
CA GLY A 107 4.19 -21.42 -0.13
C GLY A 107 4.37 -22.78 0.55
N GLU A 108 4.10 -23.87 -0.17
CA GLU A 108 4.68 -25.16 0.24
C GLU A 108 6.21 -25.01 0.21
N ARG A 109 6.90 -25.44 1.28
CA ARG A 109 8.36 -25.67 1.26
C ARG A 109 8.63 -26.71 0.18
N ALA A 110 8.69 -26.28 -1.07
CA ALA A 110 9.02 -27.16 -2.14
C ALA A 110 10.53 -27.32 -2.11
N GLU A 111 10.94 -28.40 -1.45
CA GLU A 111 12.25 -29.05 -1.59
C GLU A 111 12.55 -29.45 -3.06
N SER A 112 11.66 -29.10 -4.01
CA SER A 112 11.71 -29.41 -5.42
C SER A 112 11.37 -28.24 -6.36
N LEU A 113 11.35 -26.98 -5.90
CA LEU A 113 11.28 -25.84 -6.84
C LEU A 113 12.62 -25.70 -7.53
N GLY A 114 12.84 -26.54 -8.54
CA GLY A 114 13.89 -26.33 -9.52
C GLY A 114 13.73 -24.95 -10.14
N SER A 115 14.87 -24.29 -10.34
CA SER A 115 15.09 -23.15 -11.22
C SER A 115 14.00 -22.92 -12.29
N GLY A 116 13.25 -21.82 -12.15
CA GLY A 116 12.46 -21.27 -13.26
C GLY A 116 11.17 -20.61 -12.81
N PHE A 117 10.63 -19.77 -13.70
CA PHE A 117 9.30 -19.19 -13.56
C PHE A 117 8.26 -20.26 -13.20
N VAL A 118 7.57 -20.07 -12.08
CA VAL A 118 6.37 -20.84 -11.77
C VAL A 118 5.17 -19.96 -12.02
N GLU A 119 4.27 -20.44 -12.88
CA GLU A 119 2.94 -19.85 -13.02
C GLU A 119 2.23 -19.97 -11.67
N SER A 120 1.80 -18.84 -11.13
CA SER A 120 1.29 -18.76 -9.76
C SER A 120 -0.04 -18.02 -9.74
N GLU A 121 -0.67 -17.99 -8.59
CA GLU A 121 -1.87 -17.18 -8.34
C GLU A 121 -1.51 -16.03 -7.39
N LEU A 122 -2.41 -15.07 -7.24
CA LEU A 122 -2.24 -14.07 -6.20
C LEU A 122 -2.31 -14.75 -4.81
N PRO A 123 -1.52 -14.29 -3.83
CA PRO A 123 -1.62 -14.77 -2.46
C PRO A 123 -3.04 -14.55 -1.93
N VAL A 124 -3.47 -15.46 -1.06
CA VAL A 124 -4.79 -15.40 -0.45
C VAL A 124 -4.87 -14.11 0.39
N PRO A 125 -5.92 -13.30 0.23
CA PRO A 125 -6.12 -12.11 1.05
C PRO A 125 -6.40 -12.53 2.50
N GLU A 126 -5.46 -12.24 3.39
CA GLU A 126 -5.53 -12.62 4.81
C GLU A 126 -5.29 -11.42 5.74
N ALA A 127 -4.97 -10.24 5.20
CA ALA A 127 -4.61 -9.09 6.01
C ALA A 127 -5.77 -8.54 6.89
N HIS A 128 -6.97 -9.13 6.82
CA HIS A 128 -8.15 -8.81 7.63
C HIS A 128 -8.39 -7.31 7.84
N PHE A 129 -8.15 -6.48 6.81
CA PHE A 129 -8.50 -5.05 6.82
C PHE A 129 -10.00 -4.87 6.59
N ASP A 130 -10.80 -5.41 7.51
CA ASP A 130 -12.24 -5.24 7.45
C ASP A 130 -12.64 -3.79 7.72
N ARG A 131 -13.91 -3.51 7.40
CA ARG A 131 -14.47 -2.17 7.48
C ARG A 131 -14.45 -1.65 8.90
N GLU A 132 -14.74 -2.51 9.87
CA GLU A 132 -14.82 -2.20 11.29
C GLU A 132 -13.46 -1.74 11.81
N LEU A 133 -12.40 -2.50 11.51
CA LEU A 133 -11.03 -2.17 11.86
C LEU A 133 -10.59 -0.84 11.26
N LEU A 134 -10.86 -0.61 9.97
CA LEU A 134 -10.48 0.65 9.31
C LEU A 134 -11.27 1.86 9.83
N VAL A 135 -12.53 1.68 10.26
CA VAL A 135 -13.33 2.73 10.90
C VAL A 135 -12.76 3.09 12.29
N GLU A 136 -12.41 2.09 13.10
CA GLU A 136 -11.76 2.33 14.39
C GLU A 136 -10.42 3.04 14.21
N PHE A 137 -9.59 2.54 13.30
CA PHE A 137 -8.32 3.15 12.93
C PHE A 137 -8.47 4.62 12.52
N ALA A 138 -9.44 4.92 11.65
CA ALA A 138 -9.70 6.30 11.23
C ALA A 138 -10.11 7.20 12.39
N ARG A 139 -10.89 6.70 13.37
CA ARG A 139 -11.29 7.46 14.56
C ARG A 139 -10.12 7.75 15.48
N GLU A 140 -9.21 6.79 15.65
CA GLU A 140 -8.01 6.97 16.47
C GLU A 140 -6.99 7.94 15.87
N ARG A 141 -7.10 8.26 14.57
CA ARG A 141 -6.19 9.15 13.83
C ARG A 141 -6.94 10.29 13.15
N ALA A 142 -8.05 10.74 13.75
CA ALA A 142 -9.05 11.58 13.08
C ALA A 142 -8.50 12.88 12.48
N ASP A 143 -7.49 13.47 13.12
CA ASP A 143 -6.76 14.66 12.70
C ASP A 143 -5.93 14.44 11.42
N ARG A 144 -5.39 13.24 11.22
CA ARG A 144 -4.51 12.89 10.10
C ARG A 144 -5.24 12.30 8.89
N VAL A 145 -6.46 11.76 9.05
CA VAL A 145 -7.19 11.09 7.95
C VAL A 145 -7.45 12.03 6.76
N ALA A 146 -7.97 13.24 7.00
CA ALA A 146 -8.29 14.16 5.91
C ALA A 146 -7.03 14.69 5.18
N PRO A 147 -5.97 15.14 5.87
CA PRO A 147 -4.69 15.48 5.24
C PRO A 147 -4.11 14.34 4.41
N PHE A 148 -4.06 13.12 4.95
CA PHE A 148 -3.54 11.95 4.25
C PHE A 148 -4.31 11.66 2.96
N LEU A 149 -5.64 11.61 3.02
CA LEU A 149 -6.46 11.35 1.83
C LEU A 149 -6.31 12.44 0.77
N ALA A 150 -6.15 13.70 1.18
CA ALA A 150 -5.91 14.80 0.24
C ALA A 150 -4.63 14.57 -0.57
N ASP A 151 -3.56 14.12 0.09
CA ASP A 151 -2.29 13.82 -0.56
C ASP A 151 -2.38 12.57 -1.44
N VAL A 152 -3.12 11.54 -1.01
CA VAL A 152 -3.40 10.35 -1.82
C VAL A 152 -4.10 10.72 -3.13
N ARG A 153 -5.07 11.63 -3.10
CA ARG A 153 -5.73 12.13 -4.31
C ARG A 153 -4.74 12.86 -5.23
N ARG A 154 -3.87 13.71 -4.66
CA ARG A 154 -2.88 14.50 -5.43
C ARG A 154 -1.87 13.64 -6.19
N LEU A 155 -1.58 12.42 -5.73
CA LEU A 155 -0.75 11.46 -6.47
C LEU A 155 -1.26 11.17 -7.88
N PHE A 156 -2.56 11.41 -8.14
CA PHE A 156 -3.19 11.17 -9.43
C PHE A 156 -3.46 12.45 -10.23
N GLU A 157 -3.38 13.62 -9.60
CA GLU A 157 -3.45 14.92 -10.28
C GLU A 157 -2.11 15.29 -10.92
N ASP A 158 -1.02 15.04 -10.19
CA ASP A 158 0.35 15.23 -10.66
C ASP A 158 1.15 13.92 -10.48
N PRO A 159 1.21 13.08 -11.53
CA PRO A 159 1.95 11.82 -11.49
C PRO A 159 3.46 11.97 -11.24
N ALA A 160 4.02 13.16 -11.50
CA ALA A 160 5.42 13.51 -11.24
C ALA A 160 5.58 14.24 -9.89
N GLY A 161 4.49 14.41 -9.15
CA GLY A 161 4.46 15.09 -7.87
C GLY A 161 5.14 14.31 -6.75
N ARG A 162 5.23 14.98 -5.59
CA ARG A 162 5.90 14.46 -4.39
C ARG A 162 5.36 13.11 -3.93
N GLN A 163 6.25 12.22 -3.49
CA GLN A 163 5.87 10.96 -2.83
C GLN A 163 5.33 11.24 -1.42
N ILE A 164 4.49 10.35 -0.92
CA ILE A 164 3.98 10.37 0.46
C ILE A 164 4.87 9.48 1.33
N VAL A 165 5.32 10.01 2.45
CA VAL A 165 6.09 9.27 3.46
C VAL A 165 5.23 9.15 4.73
N LEU A 166 4.98 7.92 5.16
CA LEU A 166 4.29 7.59 6.39
C LEU A 166 5.33 7.18 7.44
N VAL A 167 5.46 7.95 8.50
CA VAL A 167 6.37 7.63 9.62
C VAL A 167 5.54 7.04 10.75
N GLU A 168 5.73 5.76 11.02
CA GLU A 168 4.99 5.02 12.06
C GLU A 168 5.94 4.05 12.77
N ASP A 169 5.66 3.73 14.04
CA ASP A 169 6.49 2.80 14.81
C ASP A 169 6.42 1.35 14.27
N ASP A 170 5.25 0.97 13.75
CA ASP A 170 4.96 -0.38 13.24
C ASP A 170 4.49 -0.35 11.79
N SER A 171 5.00 -1.29 10.97
CA SER A 171 4.62 -1.44 9.56
C SER A 171 3.16 -1.85 9.37
N GLY A 172 2.52 -2.43 10.38
CA GLY A 172 1.09 -2.69 10.38
C GLY A 172 0.24 -1.43 10.44
N THR A 173 0.70 -0.38 11.11
CA THR A 173 0.04 0.92 11.06
C THR A 173 0.15 1.54 9.66
N VAL A 174 1.31 1.43 9.01
CA VAL A 174 1.47 1.83 7.60
C VAL A 174 0.53 1.02 6.70
N ALA A 175 0.44 -0.29 6.90
CA ALA A 175 -0.43 -1.16 6.10
C ALA A 175 -1.91 -0.75 6.23
N ARG A 176 -2.36 -0.38 7.44
CA ARG A 176 -3.72 0.16 7.67
C ARG A 176 -3.95 1.50 6.95
N TRP A 177 -2.98 2.41 6.92
CA TRP A 177 -3.06 3.63 6.12
C TRP A 177 -3.20 3.35 4.62
N ILE A 178 -2.42 2.41 4.10
CA ILE A 178 -2.50 2.00 2.69
C ILE A 178 -3.86 1.35 2.39
N ALA A 179 -4.35 0.46 3.27
CA ALA A 179 -5.66 -0.15 3.14
C ALA A 179 -6.79 0.89 3.17
N LEU A 180 -6.70 1.88 4.07
CA LEU A 180 -7.62 3.02 4.13
C LEU A 180 -7.62 3.83 2.81
N ALA A 181 -6.44 4.07 2.23
CA ALA A 181 -6.31 4.74 0.94
C ALA A 181 -6.97 3.93 -0.19
N CYS A 182 -6.66 2.63 -0.30
CA CYS A 182 -7.27 1.73 -1.27
C CYS A 182 -8.81 1.70 -1.14
N ALA A 183 -9.32 1.63 0.09
CA ALA A 183 -10.76 1.62 0.37
C ALA A 183 -11.48 2.94 0.10
N SER A 184 -10.74 4.06 0.09
CA SER A 184 -11.27 5.39 -0.15
C SER A 184 -11.26 5.77 -1.64
N LEU A 185 -10.28 5.27 -2.39
CA LEU A 185 -10.08 5.63 -3.78
C LEU A 185 -11.17 5.07 -4.71
N PRO A 186 -11.49 5.78 -5.80
CA PRO A 186 -12.23 5.18 -6.91
C PRO A 186 -11.46 3.97 -7.46
N GLU A 187 -12.18 2.89 -7.79
CA GLU A 187 -11.61 1.59 -8.16
C GLU A 187 -10.54 1.68 -9.27
N ALA A 188 -10.75 2.58 -10.24
CA ALA A 188 -9.81 2.82 -11.34
C ALA A 188 -8.38 3.24 -10.89
N TYR A 189 -8.25 3.88 -9.72
CA TYR A 189 -6.96 4.37 -9.21
C TYR A 189 -6.27 3.39 -8.28
N VAL A 190 -7.00 2.43 -7.70
CA VAL A 190 -6.43 1.50 -6.70
C VAL A 190 -5.31 0.66 -7.33
N SER A 191 -5.49 0.19 -8.57
CA SER A 191 -4.46 -0.59 -9.29
C SER A 191 -3.20 0.20 -9.65
N ALA A 192 -3.27 1.54 -9.64
CA ALA A 192 -2.15 2.43 -9.93
C ALA A 192 -1.45 2.93 -8.66
N LEU A 193 -2.00 2.65 -7.47
CA LEU A 193 -1.43 3.06 -6.21
C LEU A 193 -0.25 2.15 -5.83
N THR A 194 0.98 2.62 -6.05
CA THR A 194 2.20 1.92 -5.64
C THR A 194 2.58 2.26 -4.20
N PHE A 195 3.03 1.27 -3.44
CA PHE A 195 3.37 1.45 -2.03
C PHE A 195 4.47 0.51 -1.55
N THR A 196 5.15 0.87 -0.47
CA THR A 196 5.90 -0.07 0.39
C THR A 196 5.53 0.14 1.85
N THR A 197 5.33 -0.95 2.59
CA THR A 197 4.93 -0.93 4.01
C THR A 197 6.09 -0.59 4.95
N ARG A 198 7.34 -0.85 4.51
CA ARG A 198 8.56 -0.41 5.19
C ARG A 198 9.68 -0.15 4.19
N SER A 199 10.54 0.82 4.49
CA SER A 199 11.77 1.14 3.79
C SER A 199 12.76 1.79 4.76
N ALA A 200 14.03 1.45 4.62
CA ALA A 200 15.12 2.08 5.39
C ALA A 200 15.53 3.46 4.82
N ASP A 201 15.24 3.72 3.53
CA ASP A 201 15.57 4.99 2.87
C ASP A 201 14.52 5.33 1.79
N PRO A 202 13.65 6.33 2.03
CA PRO A 202 12.60 6.71 1.08
C PRO A 202 13.16 7.28 -0.24
N ARG A 203 14.41 7.76 -0.28
CA ARG A 203 15.04 8.26 -1.52
C ARG A 203 15.33 7.15 -2.53
N ARG A 204 15.35 5.90 -2.07
CA ARG A 204 15.61 4.72 -2.90
C ARG A 204 14.33 3.99 -3.30
N ALA A 205 13.21 4.29 -2.65
CA ALA A 205 11.93 3.65 -2.87
C ALA A 205 11.22 4.27 -4.11
N PRO A 206 10.94 3.48 -5.17
CA PRO A 206 10.25 3.98 -6.36
C PRO A 206 8.73 4.14 -6.18
N GLN A 207 8.18 3.76 -5.02
CA GLN A 207 6.74 3.74 -4.77
C GLN A 207 6.20 5.11 -4.35
N ARG A 208 4.90 5.34 -4.55
CA ARG A 208 4.27 6.63 -4.27
C ARG A 208 3.93 6.84 -2.80
N ILE A 209 3.62 5.76 -2.08
CA ILE A 209 3.45 5.76 -0.63
C ILE A 209 4.56 4.92 -0.01
N ILE A 210 5.32 5.50 0.92
CA ILE A 210 6.48 4.85 1.52
C ILE A 210 6.31 4.86 3.03
N GLY A 211 6.18 3.67 3.63
CA GLY A 211 6.30 3.50 5.08
C GLY A 211 7.76 3.51 5.51
N ILE A 212 8.06 4.24 6.59
CA ILE A 212 9.37 4.21 7.23
C ILE A 212 9.20 4.09 8.74
N GLY A 213 10.17 3.43 9.39
CA GLY A 213 10.29 3.44 10.85
C GLY A 213 10.92 4.74 11.38
N PRO A 214 10.88 4.98 12.70
CA PRO A 214 11.51 6.15 13.31
C PRO A 214 13.05 6.16 13.19
N ASP A 215 13.63 5.00 12.88
CA ASP A 215 15.06 4.71 12.73
C ASP A 215 15.57 4.80 11.28
N ALA A 216 14.69 5.07 10.32
CA ALA A 216 15.07 5.15 8.91
C ALA A 216 16.09 6.27 8.64
N ALA A 217 16.93 6.06 7.62
CA ALA A 217 17.95 7.01 7.17
C ALA A 217 17.35 8.19 6.39
N PHE A 218 16.41 8.90 7.03
CA PHE A 218 15.64 10.00 6.47
C PHE A 218 15.55 11.14 7.49
N ASP A 219 16.13 12.28 7.15
CA ASP A 219 16.01 13.49 7.97
C ASP A 219 14.65 14.14 7.75
N ARG A 220 13.66 13.67 8.52
CA ARG A 220 12.30 14.22 8.55
C ARG A 220 12.21 15.58 9.24
N SER A 221 13.31 16.10 9.80
CA SER A 221 13.38 17.44 10.40
C SER A 221 13.92 18.50 9.44
N ASP A 222 14.38 18.09 8.25
CA ASP A 222 14.79 19.01 7.20
C ASP A 222 13.57 19.63 6.50
N ASP A 223 13.34 20.92 6.79
CA ASP A 223 12.23 21.69 6.21
C ASP A 223 12.21 21.65 4.68
N ALA A 224 13.38 21.67 4.01
CA ALA A 224 13.42 21.65 2.55
C ALA A 224 12.98 20.29 1.97
N VAL A 225 13.30 19.20 2.68
CA VAL A 225 12.87 17.84 2.32
C VAL A 225 11.35 17.71 2.47
N VAL A 226 10.81 18.19 3.59
CA VAL A 226 9.38 18.13 3.92
C VAL A 226 8.54 19.10 3.07
N GLU A 227 9.11 20.24 2.69
CA GLU A 227 8.42 21.27 1.90
C GLU A 227 8.45 20.96 0.40
N TYR A 228 9.54 20.42 -0.14
CA TYR A 228 9.74 20.33 -1.59
C TYR A 228 9.84 18.91 -2.17
N LEU A 229 10.25 17.91 -1.39
CA LEU A 229 10.51 16.57 -1.92
C LEU A 229 9.43 15.56 -1.56
N TYR A 230 8.97 15.59 -0.31
CA TYR A 230 8.01 14.61 0.21
C TYR A 230 6.77 15.28 0.78
N ARG A 231 5.72 14.47 0.96
CA ARG A 231 4.56 14.78 1.80
C ARG A 231 4.62 13.86 3.02
N VAL A 232 5.06 14.38 4.15
CA VAL A 232 5.37 13.61 5.36
C VAL A 232 4.18 13.64 6.32
N HIS A 233 3.75 12.45 6.71
CA HIS A 233 2.71 12.20 7.71
C HIS A 233 3.35 11.46 8.88
N ASP A 234 3.65 12.18 9.97
CA ASP A 234 4.38 11.64 11.11
C ASP A 234 3.44 11.22 12.25
N GLY A 235 3.31 9.91 12.49
CA GLY A 235 2.50 9.35 13.56
C GLY A 235 3.20 9.23 14.91
N THR A 236 4.50 9.50 14.98
CA THR A 236 5.32 9.33 16.19
C THR A 236 5.40 10.61 17.04
N GLY A 237 4.84 11.73 16.53
CA GLY A 237 4.82 13.02 17.22
C GLY A 237 6.17 13.73 17.32
N GLY A 238 7.19 13.26 16.60
CA GLY A 238 8.57 13.73 16.72
C GLY A 238 9.05 14.71 15.65
N GLY A 239 8.32 14.87 14.53
CA GLY A 239 8.77 15.65 13.38
C GLY A 239 7.73 16.65 12.85
N PRO A 240 8.16 17.64 12.07
CA PRO A 240 7.26 18.55 11.36
C PRO A 240 6.42 17.76 10.35
N GLU A 241 5.10 17.95 10.38
CA GLU A 241 4.22 17.49 9.31
C GLU A 241 4.43 18.37 8.07
N SER A 242 4.19 17.81 6.88
CA SER A 242 4.19 18.65 5.68
C SER A 242 3.18 19.80 5.82
N PRO A 243 3.51 21.01 5.32
CA PRO A 243 2.64 22.17 5.47
C PRO A 243 1.21 21.85 5.04
N PRO A 244 0.20 22.29 5.81
CA PRO A 244 -1.19 22.01 5.49
C PRO A 244 -1.49 22.57 4.10
N THR A 245 -1.79 21.68 3.17
CA THR A 245 -2.15 22.08 1.82
C THR A 245 -3.59 22.61 1.81
N GLU A 246 -3.97 23.28 0.72
CA GLU A 246 -5.33 23.75 0.54
C GLU A 246 -6.39 22.67 0.87
N PRO A 247 -7.52 23.08 1.47
CA PRO A 247 -8.66 22.23 1.78
C PRO A 247 -9.09 21.34 0.60
N ASP A 248 -8.95 20.02 0.74
CA ASP A 248 -9.55 19.09 -0.23
C ASP A 248 -10.95 18.65 0.25
N ALA A 249 -11.98 19.07 -0.49
CA ALA A 249 -13.37 18.79 -0.14
C ALA A 249 -13.72 17.30 -0.23
N TRP A 250 -13.11 16.56 -1.17
CA TRP A 250 -13.30 15.12 -1.31
C TRP A 250 -12.68 14.38 -0.12
N ALA A 251 -11.45 14.76 0.25
CA ALA A 251 -10.74 14.15 1.37
C ALA A 251 -11.45 14.40 2.70
N ARG A 252 -11.93 15.64 2.95
CA ARG A 252 -12.68 15.98 4.16
C ARG A 252 -13.97 15.19 4.30
N LEU A 253 -14.77 15.14 3.24
CA LEU A 253 -16.04 14.42 3.26
C LEU A 253 -15.84 12.89 3.36
N THR A 254 -14.77 12.37 2.74
CA THR A 254 -14.39 10.95 2.86
C THR A 254 -13.90 10.63 4.27
N ALA A 255 -13.09 11.49 4.88
CA ALA A 255 -12.67 11.35 6.27
C ALA A 255 -13.88 11.37 7.22
N GLU A 256 -14.80 12.32 7.07
CA GLU A 256 -16.04 12.39 7.85
C GLU A 256 -16.85 11.09 7.75
N ARG A 257 -16.95 10.52 6.54
CA ARG A 257 -17.60 9.23 6.30
C ARG A 257 -16.95 8.08 7.06
N TRP A 258 -15.61 8.01 7.07
CA TRP A 258 -14.88 7.03 7.88
C TRP A 258 -15.15 7.21 9.38
N LEU A 259 -15.01 8.44 9.88
CA LEU A 259 -15.20 8.78 11.30
C LEU A 259 -16.62 8.47 11.80
N THR A 260 -17.63 8.73 10.97
CA THR A 260 -19.04 8.43 11.25
C THR A 260 -19.39 6.95 11.06
N GLY A 261 -18.41 6.10 10.73
CA GLY A 261 -18.61 4.66 10.52
C GLY A 261 -19.48 4.36 9.31
N ASN A 262 -19.45 5.21 8.28
CA ASN A 262 -20.18 5.08 7.02
C ASN A 262 -19.23 5.36 5.84
N PRO A 263 -18.10 4.62 5.69
CA PRO A 263 -17.14 4.86 4.63
C PRO A 263 -17.79 4.83 3.25
N PRO A 264 -17.30 5.65 2.31
CA PRO A 264 -17.84 5.64 0.96
C PRO A 264 -17.58 4.30 0.30
N ARG A 265 -18.54 3.87 -0.53
CA ARG A 265 -18.33 2.75 -1.42
C ARG A 265 -17.83 3.31 -2.75
N PRO A 266 -16.63 2.93 -3.21
CA PRO A 266 -16.17 3.32 -4.53
C PRO A 266 -17.24 2.94 -5.56
N PRO A 267 -17.64 3.85 -6.48
CA PRO A 267 -18.54 3.48 -7.56
C PRO A 267 -17.89 2.38 -8.42
N ARG A 268 -18.63 1.30 -8.68
CA ARG A 268 -18.15 0.24 -9.57
C ARG A 268 -18.14 0.73 -11.01
N GLY A 269 -17.00 0.58 -11.69
CA GLY A 269 -16.84 0.92 -13.10
C GLY A 269 -16.38 2.36 -13.39
N ALA A 270 -16.25 2.68 -14.68
CA ALA A 270 -15.77 3.99 -15.11
C ALA A 270 -16.78 5.11 -14.77
N VAL A 271 -16.36 6.06 -13.96
CA VAL A 271 -17.14 7.28 -13.70
C VAL A 271 -17.05 8.17 -14.94
N THR A 272 -18.12 8.20 -15.75
CA THR A 272 -18.20 8.97 -17.01
C THR A 272 -18.89 10.32 -16.85
N GLY A 273 -18.95 10.86 -15.63
CA GLY A 273 -19.56 12.16 -15.32
C GLY A 273 -18.59 13.34 -15.51
N PRO A 274 -19.11 14.55 -15.80
CA PRO A 274 -18.30 15.76 -16.00
C PRO A 274 -17.51 16.21 -14.76
N GLU A 275 -17.93 15.80 -13.56
CA GLU A 275 -17.23 16.08 -12.29
C GLU A 275 -16.04 15.14 -12.03
N GLY A 276 -15.85 14.14 -12.89
CA GLY A 276 -14.77 13.16 -12.76
C GLY A 276 -14.95 12.17 -11.59
N PRO A 277 -13.95 11.31 -11.37
CA PRO A 277 -14.04 10.20 -10.43
C PRO A 277 -14.00 10.60 -8.94
N PHE A 278 -13.65 11.84 -8.63
CA PHE A 278 -13.62 12.39 -7.26
C PHE A 278 -14.84 13.29 -6.93
N ALA A 279 -15.94 13.14 -7.67
CA ALA A 279 -17.17 13.89 -7.46
C ALA A 279 -17.71 13.77 -6.03
N LEU A 280 -18.24 14.87 -5.48
CA LEU A 280 -18.75 14.93 -4.10
C LEU A 280 -20.18 14.39 -3.96
N ILE A 281 -20.98 14.47 -5.03
CA ILE A 281 -22.41 14.12 -5.01
C ILE A 281 -22.66 12.68 -4.52
N PRO A 282 -21.92 11.64 -4.99
CA PRO A 282 -22.10 10.27 -4.49
C PRO A 282 -21.80 10.13 -3.00
N LEU A 283 -20.79 10.87 -2.51
CA LEU A 283 -20.41 10.87 -1.10
C LEU A 283 -21.52 11.49 -0.23
N VAL A 284 -22.12 12.61 -0.66
CA VAL A 284 -23.23 13.27 0.07
C VAL A 284 -24.49 12.39 0.05
N ALA A 285 -24.83 11.77 -1.09
CA ALA A 285 -25.98 10.89 -1.19
C ALA A 285 -25.88 9.65 -0.26
N GLY A 286 -24.66 9.19 0.02
CA GLY A 286 -24.38 8.15 1.02
C GLY A 286 -24.75 8.54 2.45
N ALA A 287 -24.49 9.78 2.89
CA ALA A 287 -24.88 10.29 4.22
C ALA A 287 -26.36 10.11 4.47
N LEU A 288 -27.13 10.62 3.51
CA LEU A 288 -28.56 10.81 3.65
C LEU A 288 -29.32 9.48 3.69
N ARG A 289 -28.69 8.39 3.23
CA ARG A 289 -29.22 7.02 3.34
C ARG A 289 -28.82 6.36 4.67
N GLY A 290 -27.58 6.54 5.14
CA GLY A 290 -27.13 6.01 6.43
C GLY A 290 -27.90 6.60 7.62
N SER A 291 -28.22 7.90 7.57
CA SER A 291 -28.98 8.59 8.62
C SER A 291 -30.45 8.15 8.72
N ARG A 292 -31.06 7.63 7.64
CA ARG A 292 -32.47 7.19 7.62
C ARG A 292 -32.68 5.76 8.15
N GLY A 293 -31.62 4.99 8.38
CA GLY A 293 -31.70 3.61 8.89
C GLY A 293 -31.63 3.46 10.42
N GLY A 294 -31.35 4.54 11.16
CA GLY A 294 -31.06 4.50 12.61
C GLY A 294 -32.19 4.94 13.55
N GLY A 295 -33.40 5.24 13.04
CA GLY A 295 -34.50 5.78 13.84
C GLY A 295 -35.76 4.94 13.73
N GLY A 296 -35.82 3.82 14.45
CA GLY A 296 -36.99 2.94 14.43
C GLY A 296 -37.03 1.97 15.60
N ALA A 297 -37.02 2.48 16.84
CA ALA A 297 -37.34 1.70 18.03
C ALA A 297 -38.49 2.35 18.81
N GLY A 298 -39.68 1.80 18.57
CA GLY A 298 -40.78 1.62 19.54
C GLY A 298 -41.26 2.82 20.34
N VAL A 299 -42.26 3.54 19.80
CA VAL A 299 -43.31 4.11 20.67
C VAL A 299 -44.36 3.02 20.83
N THR A 300 -44.31 2.29 21.94
CA THR A 300 -45.46 1.49 22.40
C THR A 300 -46.46 2.45 23.02
N GLU A 301 -47.51 2.76 22.26
CA GLU A 301 -48.75 3.36 22.77
C GLU A 301 -49.29 2.49 23.91
N GLY A 302 -49.41 3.08 25.09
CA GLY A 302 -50.28 2.58 26.14
C GLY A 302 -51.65 3.21 25.96
N VAL A 303 -52.70 2.38 25.94
CA VAL A 303 -54.08 2.78 26.23
C VAL A 303 -54.73 1.62 26.99
N ASP A 304 -55.42 2.00 28.07
CA ASP A 304 -56.24 1.20 28.99
C ASP A 304 -57.10 0.10 28.34
#